data_AF-A0AAN7ZWV5-F1
#
_entry.id   AF-A0AAN7ZWV5-F1
#
_cell.length_a   1.000
_cell.length_b   1.000
_cell.length_c   1.000
_cell.angle_alpha   90.00
_cell.angle_beta   90.00
_cell.angle_gamma   90.00
#
_symmetry.space_group_name_H-M   'P 1'
#
loop_
_entity.id
_entity.type
_entity.pdbx_description
1 polymer ?
#
loop_
_entity_poly.entity_id
_entity_poly.type
_entity_poly.pdbx_seq_one_letter_code
_entity_poly.pdbx_strand_id
1 'polypeptide(L)'
;MSGKVDPLFGQAKVFSIDDENVNPDVINYLRNVRNEALTTSAISMSNIRSYVNKSNTIRHDASLYDDKNDISMNDNSKNNSNSNTKTTNYAIKNLIDESSAKKEGVLIMNKRRKIMNKDTSMKSSMPKNLINFNQRMKAVMDWFRDLQDDIFTLPCNSGYSYDHNTLELLIFNIQKVVNDKETTKQNNGVSLHLSNLLENWAPSEAMKQIKNNNYTVDTEWIQELLVKLQCVRIPNIDFLKCVITGNYFDFEPHGYRAWNQFLLNNEPCKDMFNTMINGNNIWLLVKYMAQSWITEISGKQNHNIKLWLIYILIYLPSSAVANNTSTLRDLGKKCREIIQAYYYQPFPLDNIDEQINKHKASNPLVPLQKSIQLEFKQFTSKEIPNDTTLLELTIYIIATKYGQMDLIQWDS
;
A
#
# COMPACT_ATOMS: atom_id res chain seq x y z
N MET A 1 -4.72 46.03 31.40
CA MET A 1 -6.04 46.16 30.74
C MET A 1 -6.56 44.77 30.44
N SER A 2 -7.80 44.44 30.81
CA SER A 2 -8.41 43.14 30.47
C SER A 2 -9.29 43.33 29.23
N GLY A 3 -8.79 42.90 28.07
CA GLY A 3 -9.52 42.98 26.82
C GLY A 3 -10.65 41.96 26.77
N LYS A 4 -11.74 42.27 26.04
CA LYS A 4 -12.87 41.35 25.85
C LYS A 4 -12.37 40.06 25.19
N VAL A 5 -12.56 38.94 25.88
CA VAL A 5 -12.14 37.59 25.42
C VAL A 5 -12.90 37.24 24.13
N ASP A 6 -12.19 36.72 23.11
CA ASP A 6 -12.85 36.25 21.88
C ASP A 6 -13.62 34.96 22.20
N PRO A 7 -14.94 34.90 21.97
CA PRO A 7 -15.78 33.78 22.38
C PRO A 7 -15.50 32.48 21.61
N LEU A 8 -14.74 32.54 20.51
CA LEU A 8 -14.40 31.37 19.71
C LEU A 8 -13.06 30.74 20.12
N PHE A 9 -12.11 31.56 20.61
CA PHE A 9 -10.74 31.14 20.92
C PHE A 9 -10.39 31.18 22.42
N GLY A 10 -11.25 31.75 23.27
CA GLY A 10 -11.08 31.76 24.72
C GLY A 10 -9.92 32.64 25.23
N GLN A 11 -9.33 33.47 24.36
CA GLN A 11 -8.20 34.34 24.68
C GLN A 11 -8.58 35.82 24.53
N ALA A 12 -7.98 36.69 25.36
CA ALA A 12 -8.10 38.13 25.20
C ALA A 12 -7.22 38.61 24.03
N LYS A 13 -7.73 39.54 23.22
CA LYS A 13 -6.95 40.14 22.12
C LYS A 13 -5.70 40.83 22.68
N VAL A 14 -4.53 40.44 22.18
CA VAL A 14 -3.22 41.02 22.57
C VAL A 14 -3.02 42.43 22.00
N PHE A 15 -3.67 42.73 20.87
CA PHE A 15 -3.60 44.02 20.18
C PHE A 15 -5.00 44.59 19.91
N SER A 16 -5.17 45.90 20.12
CA SER A 16 -6.36 46.63 19.69
C SER A 16 -6.31 46.84 18.18
N ILE A 17 -7.11 46.08 17.43
CA ILE A 17 -7.24 46.21 15.97
C ILE A 17 -7.91 47.55 15.59
N ASP A 18 -8.57 48.18 16.55
CA ASP A 18 -9.36 49.41 16.40
C ASP A 18 -8.55 50.69 16.74
N ASP A 19 -7.22 50.59 16.88
CA ASP A 19 -6.30 51.73 17.10
C ASP A 19 -5.90 52.36 15.75
N GLU A 20 -6.05 53.68 15.62
CA GLU A 20 -5.81 54.45 14.39
C GLU A 20 -4.37 54.32 13.86
N ASN A 21 -3.41 53.92 14.71
CA ASN A 21 -2.00 53.73 14.34
C ASN A 21 -1.72 52.35 13.72
N VAL A 22 -2.70 51.43 13.66
CA VAL A 22 -2.52 50.09 13.09
C VAL A 22 -2.64 50.14 11.57
N ASN A 23 -1.59 49.70 10.87
CA ASN A 23 -1.57 49.66 9.41
C ASN A 23 -2.75 48.83 8.85
N PRO A 24 -3.60 49.38 7.96
CA PRO A 24 -4.77 48.68 7.40
C PRO A 24 -4.42 47.38 6.65
N ASP A 25 -3.23 47.27 6.07
CA ASP A 25 -2.78 46.05 5.39
C ASP A 25 -2.60 44.89 6.37
N VAL A 26 -2.11 45.18 7.59
CA VAL A 26 -1.97 44.20 8.67
C VAL A 26 -3.35 43.75 9.16
N ILE A 27 -4.32 44.68 9.25
CA ILE A 27 -5.72 44.35 9.57
C ILE A 27 -6.30 43.42 8.50
N ASN A 28 -6.03 43.68 7.22
CA ASN A 28 -6.53 42.88 6.11
C ASN A 28 -5.89 41.48 6.06
N TYR A 29 -4.58 41.39 6.27
CA TYR A 29 -3.85 40.12 6.41
C TYR A 29 -4.40 39.28 7.56
N LEU A 30 -4.57 39.86 8.75
CA LEU A 30 -5.12 39.14 9.91
C LEU A 30 -6.58 38.70 9.72
N ARG A 31 -7.39 39.44 8.94
CA ARG A 31 -8.73 38.98 8.53
C ARG A 31 -8.65 37.77 7.59
N ASN A 32 -7.73 37.78 6.63
CA ASN A 32 -7.55 36.65 5.71
C ASN A 32 -7.10 35.39 6.45
N VAL A 33 -6.08 35.49 7.31
CA VAL A 33 -5.62 34.38 8.17
C VAL A 33 -6.75 33.86 9.08
N ARG A 34 -7.59 34.76 9.64
CA ARG A 34 -8.78 34.34 10.41
C ARG A 34 -9.78 33.57 9.56
N ASN A 35 -10.09 34.05 8.36
CA ASN A 35 -11.05 33.41 7.46
C ASN A 35 -10.55 32.03 7.02
N GLU A 36 -9.26 31.93 6.67
CA GLU A 36 -8.58 30.69 6.32
C GLU A 36 -8.60 29.69 7.48
N ALA A 37 -8.23 30.12 8.70
CA ALA A 37 -8.31 29.29 9.90
C ALA A 37 -9.75 28.80 10.20
N LEU A 38 -10.77 29.62 9.94
CA LEU A 38 -12.18 29.23 10.07
C LEU A 38 -12.63 28.23 9.00
N THR A 39 -12.11 28.30 7.77
CA THR A 39 -12.42 27.32 6.72
C THR A 39 -11.69 25.99 6.93
N THR A 40 -10.47 26.03 7.45
CA THR A 40 -9.60 24.84 7.65
C THR A 40 -9.89 24.13 8.97
N SER A 41 -10.41 24.82 9.98
CA SER A 41 -10.85 24.20 11.24
C SER A 41 -12.08 23.30 11.03
N ALA A 42 -12.06 22.11 11.65
CA ALA A 42 -12.94 20.97 11.36
C ALA A 42 -14.47 21.15 11.50
N ILE A 43 -14.95 22.35 11.85
CA ILE A 43 -16.39 22.65 12.06
C ILE A 43 -17.16 22.66 10.72
N SER A 44 -16.50 23.06 9.61
CA SER A 44 -17.12 23.13 8.28
C SER A 44 -17.46 21.77 7.65
N MET A 45 -16.80 20.67 8.08
CA MET A 45 -17.05 19.32 7.54
C MET A 45 -18.48 18.80 7.77
N SER A 46 -19.24 19.41 8.69
CA SER A 46 -20.64 19.11 8.92
C SER A 46 -21.52 19.39 7.69
N ASN A 47 -21.27 20.48 6.96
CA ASN A 47 -22.08 20.90 5.81
C ASN A 47 -21.74 20.14 4.52
N ILE A 48 -20.53 19.60 4.39
CA ILE A 48 -20.14 18.80 3.21
C ILE A 48 -20.87 17.44 3.23
N ARG A 49 -21.11 16.85 4.41
CA ARG A 49 -21.87 15.58 4.54
C ARG A 49 -23.32 15.67 4.07
N SER A 50 -23.96 16.84 4.10
CA SER A 50 -25.36 16.98 3.62
C SER A 50 -25.51 16.99 2.10
N TYR A 51 -24.45 17.33 1.34
CA TYR A 51 -24.52 17.36 -0.13
C TYR A 51 -24.23 15.99 -0.78
N VAL A 52 -23.37 15.18 -0.17
CA VAL A 52 -23.02 13.84 -0.71
C VAL A 52 -24.18 12.84 -0.60
N ASN A 53 -25.07 12.99 0.39
CA ASN A 53 -26.17 12.05 0.65
C ASN A 53 -27.43 12.23 -0.23
N LYS A 54 -27.40 13.09 -1.27
CA LYS A 54 -28.61 13.46 -2.02
C LYS A 54 -28.60 13.15 -3.53
N SER A 55 -27.55 12.54 -4.05
CA SER A 55 -27.46 12.11 -5.45
C SER A 55 -27.09 10.63 -5.58
N ASN A 56 -27.83 9.92 -6.42
CA ASN A 56 -27.57 8.57 -6.96
C ASN A 56 -28.04 7.36 -6.13
N THR A 57 -29.36 7.22 -6.01
CA THR A 57 -30.00 5.89 -6.13
C THR A 57 -29.86 5.37 -7.57
N ILE A 58 -28.68 4.88 -7.94
CA ILE A 58 -28.50 4.10 -9.17
C ILE A 58 -28.66 2.62 -8.80
N ARG A 59 -29.75 2.00 -9.26
CA ARG A 59 -29.92 0.56 -9.23
C ARG A 59 -28.97 -0.04 -10.26
N HIS A 60 -27.85 -0.61 -9.82
CA HIS A 60 -27.05 -1.49 -10.66
C HIS A 60 -27.66 -2.89 -10.62
N ASP A 61 -28.22 -3.29 -11.75
CA ASP A 61 -28.70 -4.65 -11.98
C ASP A 61 -27.51 -5.61 -12.10
N ALA A 62 -27.64 -6.82 -11.57
CA ALA A 62 -26.52 -7.73 -11.35
C ALA A 62 -26.55 -8.93 -12.31
N SER A 63 -25.95 -8.78 -13.50
CA SER A 63 -25.66 -9.91 -14.40
C SER A 63 -24.19 -10.33 -14.27
N LEU A 64 -23.90 -11.17 -13.26
CA LEU A 64 -22.56 -11.72 -12.98
C LEU A 64 -22.41 -13.20 -13.39
N TYR A 65 -23.35 -13.69 -14.21
CA TYR A 65 -23.38 -15.04 -14.77
C TYR A 65 -23.49 -14.94 -16.29
N ASP A 66 -22.36 -15.08 -16.97
CA ASP A 66 -22.30 -15.24 -18.42
C ASP A 66 -22.25 -16.75 -18.70
N ASP A 67 -23.43 -17.38 -18.64
CA ASP A 67 -23.59 -18.81 -18.79
C ASP A 67 -23.78 -19.18 -20.27
N LYS A 68 -23.10 -20.24 -20.71
CA LYS A 68 -23.02 -20.64 -22.12
C LYS A 68 -24.38 -21.04 -22.67
N ASN A 69 -24.71 -20.61 -23.89
CA ASN A 69 -25.44 -21.43 -24.87
C ASN A 69 -25.29 -20.90 -26.30
N ASP A 70 -25.31 -21.82 -27.26
CA ASP A 70 -25.08 -21.57 -28.68
C ASP A 70 -26.25 -20.85 -29.39
N ILE A 71 -25.93 -19.95 -30.32
CA ILE A 71 -26.74 -19.75 -31.54
C ILE A 71 -25.81 -19.66 -32.75
N SER A 72 -26.11 -20.47 -33.76
CA SER A 72 -25.45 -20.44 -35.07
C SER A 72 -25.94 -19.28 -35.93
N MET A 73 -25.03 -18.64 -36.66
CA MET A 73 -25.37 -18.02 -37.93
C MET A 73 -24.41 -18.43 -39.03
N ASN A 74 -25.00 -19.06 -40.04
CA ASN A 74 -24.44 -19.41 -41.32
C ASN A 74 -24.61 -18.20 -42.24
N ASP A 75 -23.55 -17.71 -42.86
CA ASP A 75 -23.72 -16.90 -44.07
C ASP A 75 -22.60 -17.10 -45.09
N ASN A 76 -23.00 -17.17 -46.36
CA ASN A 76 -22.12 -17.53 -47.47
C ASN A 76 -21.62 -16.27 -48.18
N SER A 77 -20.31 -16.15 -48.36
CA SER A 77 -19.76 -15.34 -49.45
C SER A 77 -18.49 -15.96 -50.02
N LYS A 78 -18.56 -16.36 -51.29
CA LYS A 78 -17.39 -16.74 -52.09
C LYS A 78 -16.68 -15.47 -52.56
N ASN A 79 -15.34 -15.45 -52.53
CA ASN A 79 -14.55 -15.34 -53.76
C ASN A 79 -13.02 -15.42 -53.54
N ASN A 80 -12.39 -16.30 -54.31
CA ASN A 80 -11.05 -16.21 -54.93
C ASN A 80 -9.98 -15.27 -54.33
N SER A 81 -8.83 -15.83 -53.91
CA SER A 81 -7.65 -15.98 -54.79
C SER A 81 -6.37 -16.49 -54.08
N ASN A 82 -5.58 -17.28 -54.81
CA ASN A 82 -4.10 -17.41 -54.74
C ASN A 82 -3.36 -17.80 -53.44
N SER A 83 -3.11 -19.12 -53.34
CA SER A 83 -1.77 -19.76 -53.43
C SER A 83 -0.61 -19.46 -52.46
N ASN A 84 0.10 -20.56 -52.11
CA ASN A 84 1.47 -20.67 -51.56
C ASN A 84 1.62 -20.32 -50.05
N THR A 85 2.02 -21.23 -49.16
CA THR A 85 3.12 -22.22 -49.27
C THR A 85 3.06 -23.40 -48.27
N LYS A 86 3.60 -24.56 -48.70
CA LYS A 86 4.36 -25.58 -47.92
C LYS A 86 3.68 -26.40 -46.81
N THR A 87 3.14 -27.55 -47.22
CA THR A 87 3.37 -28.87 -46.57
C THR A 87 4.89 -29.13 -46.42
N THR A 88 5.46 -29.65 -45.34
CA THR A 88 5.49 -31.03 -44.80
C THR A 88 6.36 -31.01 -43.51
N ASN A 89 6.49 -32.01 -42.61
CA ASN A 89 5.76 -33.23 -42.20
C ASN A 89 6.37 -33.70 -40.84
N TYR A 90 5.63 -34.48 -40.03
CA TYR A 90 6.01 -35.82 -39.51
C TYR A 90 5.48 -36.21 -38.11
N ALA A 91 5.13 -37.50 -38.02
CA ALA A 91 5.21 -38.38 -36.86
C ALA A 91 4.21 -38.19 -35.69
N ILE A 92 3.02 -38.75 -35.89
CA ILE A 92 2.26 -39.41 -34.82
C ILE A 92 3.13 -40.49 -34.16
N LYS A 93 3.30 -40.42 -32.83
CA LYS A 93 3.59 -41.60 -32.00
C LYS A 93 3.20 -41.35 -30.54
N ASN A 94 2.83 -42.45 -29.87
CA ASN A 94 2.63 -42.58 -28.42
C ASN A 94 1.33 -41.99 -27.84
N LEU A 95 0.20 -42.59 -28.23
CA LEU A 95 -0.79 -43.00 -27.23
C LEU A 95 -0.24 -44.22 -26.45
N ILE A 96 -0.77 -44.44 -25.23
CA ILE A 96 -0.29 -45.38 -24.17
C ILE A 96 0.75 -44.75 -23.25
N ASP A 97 0.32 -44.13 -22.14
CA ASP A 97 0.46 -44.73 -20.79
C ASP A 97 -0.27 -43.92 -19.67
N GLU A 98 -1.60 -43.99 -19.61
CA GLU A 98 -2.40 -43.34 -18.53
C GLU A 98 -2.74 -44.27 -17.34
N SER A 99 -2.18 -45.49 -17.31
CA SER A 99 -2.53 -46.50 -16.30
C SER A 99 -1.59 -46.56 -15.08
N SER A 100 -0.36 -46.04 -15.23
CA SER A 100 0.69 -46.02 -14.20
C SER A 100 0.47 -44.90 -13.17
N ALA A 101 0.24 -43.66 -13.63
CA ALA A 101 0.09 -42.48 -12.76
C ALA A 101 -1.05 -42.57 -11.73
N LYS A 102 -2.15 -43.28 -12.04
CA LYS A 102 -3.27 -43.47 -11.11
C LYS A 102 -2.98 -44.46 -9.98
N LYS A 103 -1.96 -45.33 -10.09
CA LYS A 103 -1.58 -46.27 -9.02
C LYS A 103 -0.64 -45.65 -7.99
N GLU A 104 0.28 -44.77 -8.40
CA GLU A 104 1.18 -44.09 -7.46
C GLU A 104 0.44 -43.09 -6.54
N GLY A 105 -0.50 -42.31 -7.08
CA GLY A 105 -1.30 -41.37 -6.28
C GLY A 105 -2.09 -42.05 -5.15
N VAL A 106 -2.65 -43.24 -5.41
CA VAL A 106 -3.41 -44.02 -4.42
C VAL A 106 -2.47 -44.67 -3.38
N LEU A 107 -1.27 -45.10 -3.78
CA LEU A 107 -0.30 -45.69 -2.85
C LEU A 107 0.24 -44.65 -1.85
N ILE A 108 0.49 -43.42 -2.31
CA ILE A 108 0.97 -42.30 -1.46
C ILE A 108 -0.09 -41.89 -0.43
N MET A 109 -1.38 -41.82 -0.81
CA MET A 109 -2.46 -41.53 0.15
C MET A 109 -2.63 -42.64 1.21
N ASN A 110 -2.54 -43.91 0.80
CA ASN A 110 -2.67 -45.03 1.75
C ASN A 110 -1.46 -45.18 2.69
N LYS A 111 -0.24 -44.79 2.26
CA LYS A 111 0.92 -44.72 3.15
C LYS A 111 0.77 -43.61 4.20
N ARG A 112 0.23 -42.43 3.84
CA ARG A 112 -0.10 -41.36 4.81
C ARG A 112 -1.16 -41.80 5.83
N ARG A 113 -2.23 -42.48 5.40
CA ARG A 113 -3.27 -43.00 6.34
C ARG A 113 -2.76 -44.05 7.31
N LYS A 114 -1.78 -44.89 6.93
CA LYS A 114 -1.20 -45.90 7.83
C LYS A 114 -0.27 -45.34 8.91
N ILE A 115 0.26 -44.13 8.74
CA ILE A 115 1.10 -43.46 9.75
C ILE A 115 0.23 -42.74 10.80
N MET A 116 -0.97 -42.28 10.45
CA MET A 116 -1.86 -41.57 11.38
C MET A 116 -2.52 -42.45 12.47
N ASN A 117 -2.51 -43.78 12.34
CA ASN A 117 -3.19 -44.70 13.27
C ASN A 117 -2.26 -45.33 14.33
N LYS A 118 -1.04 -44.80 14.52
CA LYS A 118 -0.14 -45.25 15.57
C LYS A 118 0.62 -44.06 16.18
N ASP A 119 -0.12 -43.27 16.97
CA ASP A 119 0.36 -42.57 18.19
C ASP A 119 -0.76 -41.72 18.83
N THR A 120 -1.88 -42.36 19.18
CA THR A 120 -2.93 -41.76 20.02
C THR A 120 -2.52 -41.72 21.49
N SER A 121 -1.43 -40.99 21.83
CA SER A 121 -1.12 -40.61 23.22
C SER A 121 -0.05 -39.50 23.39
N MET A 122 0.20 -38.65 22.38
CA MET A 122 0.84 -37.36 22.64
C MET A 122 -0.23 -36.26 22.74
N LYS A 123 -0.53 -35.84 23.98
CA LYS A 123 -1.08 -34.50 24.21
C LYS A 123 0.01 -33.51 23.79
N SER A 124 -0.04 -33.04 22.55
CA SER A 124 0.93 -32.08 22.02
C SER A 124 0.83 -30.79 22.83
N SER A 125 1.83 -30.56 23.70
CA SER A 125 1.93 -29.31 24.42
C SER A 125 2.09 -28.18 23.42
N MET A 126 1.22 -27.18 23.55
CA MET A 126 1.18 -26.03 22.66
C MET A 126 2.58 -25.38 22.57
N PRO A 127 3.07 -25.04 21.35
CA PRO A 127 4.38 -24.40 21.18
C PRO A 127 4.53 -23.16 22.06
N LYS A 128 5.65 -23.07 22.80
CA LYS A 128 5.92 -21.95 23.73
C LYS A 128 5.79 -20.56 23.09
N ASN A 129 6.10 -20.44 21.80
CA ASN A 129 5.98 -19.19 21.05
C ASN A 129 4.52 -18.72 20.91
N LEU A 130 3.57 -19.65 20.77
CA LEU A 130 2.14 -19.35 20.74
C LEU A 130 1.60 -19.04 22.14
N ILE A 131 2.16 -19.64 23.20
CA ILE A 131 1.83 -19.28 24.59
C ILE A 131 2.23 -17.81 24.85
N ASN A 132 3.40 -17.40 24.34
CA ASN A 132 3.91 -16.03 24.46
C ASN A 132 3.25 -15.02 23.50
N PHE A 133 2.45 -15.46 22.52
CA PHE A 133 1.75 -14.60 21.56
C PHE A 133 0.80 -13.63 22.29
N ASN A 134 -0.11 -14.14 23.11
CA ASN A 134 -1.08 -13.33 23.84
C ASN A 134 -0.42 -12.38 24.86
N GLN A 135 0.75 -12.72 25.39
CA GLN A 135 1.51 -11.86 26.31
C GLN A 135 2.14 -10.66 25.60
N ARG A 136 2.60 -10.83 24.36
CA ARG A 136 3.20 -9.75 23.56
C ARG A 136 2.18 -8.78 22.96
N MET A 137 0.95 -9.23 22.73
CA MET A 137 -0.13 -8.44 22.10
C MET A 137 -0.25 -7.02 22.64
N LYS A 138 -0.23 -6.83 23.97
CA LYS A 138 -0.37 -5.49 24.56
C LYS A 138 0.76 -4.56 24.13
N ALA A 139 2.02 -4.97 24.31
CA ALA A 139 3.18 -4.15 23.94
C ALA A 139 3.22 -3.84 22.43
N VAL A 140 2.82 -4.79 21.59
CA VAL A 140 2.72 -4.59 20.13
C VAL A 140 1.62 -3.59 19.77
N MET A 141 0.45 -3.68 20.41
CA MET A 141 -0.66 -2.74 20.16
C MET A 141 -0.42 -1.35 20.79
N ASP A 142 0.39 -1.25 21.85
CA ASP A 142 0.86 0.03 22.39
C ASP A 142 1.79 0.69 21.36
N TRP A 143 2.86 0.00 20.95
CA TRP A 143 3.78 0.47 19.89
C TRP A 143 3.08 0.83 18.58
N PHE A 144 2.10 0.02 18.15
CA PHE A 144 1.39 0.28 16.90
C PHE A 144 0.53 1.54 16.96
N ARG A 145 -0.06 1.85 18.13
CA ARG A 145 -0.82 3.10 18.32
C ARG A 145 0.10 4.31 18.31
N ASP A 146 1.24 4.23 19.00
CA ASP A 146 2.27 5.27 18.94
C ASP A 146 2.68 5.55 17.48
N LEU A 147 2.95 4.49 16.70
CA LEU A 147 3.28 4.61 15.27
C LEU A 147 2.16 5.26 14.44
N GLN A 148 0.89 4.92 14.71
CA GLN A 148 -0.24 5.56 14.05
C GLN A 148 -0.28 7.06 14.38
N ASP A 149 -0.17 7.41 15.66
CA ASP A 149 -0.21 8.80 16.12
C ASP A 149 0.97 9.61 15.55
N ASP A 150 2.19 9.06 15.52
CA ASP A 150 3.38 9.68 14.90
C ASP A 150 3.14 9.94 13.38
N ILE A 151 2.58 8.97 12.66
CA ILE A 151 2.30 9.09 11.22
C ILE A 151 1.19 10.11 10.94
N PHE A 152 0.15 10.18 11.77
CA PHE A 152 -0.97 11.10 11.59
C PHE A 152 -0.68 12.53 12.09
N THR A 153 0.23 12.71 13.06
CA THR A 153 0.62 14.04 13.57
C THR A 153 1.59 14.79 12.67
N LEU A 154 2.44 14.07 11.93
CA LEU A 154 3.30 14.70 10.92
C LEU A 154 2.46 15.42 9.85
N PRO A 155 2.92 16.55 9.30
CA PRO A 155 2.27 17.16 8.14
C PRO A 155 2.26 16.19 6.94
N CYS A 156 1.30 16.37 6.04
CA CYS A 156 1.31 15.74 4.72
C CYS A 156 2.02 16.69 3.74
N ASN A 157 2.76 16.16 2.76
CA ASN A 157 3.44 17.03 1.78
C ASN A 157 2.43 17.78 0.89
N SER A 158 1.21 17.24 0.76
CA SER A 158 0.07 17.85 0.08
C SER A 158 -0.40 19.20 0.66
N GLY A 159 0.16 19.66 1.78
CA GLY A 159 -0.03 21.02 2.29
C GLY A 159 0.71 22.10 1.49
N TYR A 160 1.76 21.74 0.73
CA TYR A 160 2.45 22.69 -0.13
C TYR A 160 1.71 22.83 -1.47
N SER A 161 0.84 23.84 -1.56
CA SER A 161 0.23 24.24 -2.83
C SER A 161 1.28 24.91 -3.72
N TYR A 162 2.09 24.10 -4.41
CA TYR A 162 2.95 24.59 -5.48
C TYR A 162 2.06 25.16 -6.60
N ASP A 163 2.23 26.45 -6.90
CA ASP A 163 1.63 27.01 -8.10
C ASP A 163 2.30 26.41 -9.35
N HIS A 164 1.66 26.60 -10.51
CA HIS A 164 2.11 26.02 -11.77
C HIS A 164 3.56 26.41 -12.10
N ASN A 165 3.94 27.67 -11.87
CA ASN A 165 5.26 28.21 -12.17
C ASN A 165 6.34 27.61 -11.26
N THR A 166 6.04 27.47 -9.96
CA THR A 166 6.94 26.85 -8.98
C THR A 166 7.15 25.38 -9.28
N LEU A 167 6.09 24.67 -9.70
CA LEU A 167 6.19 23.27 -10.08
C LEU A 167 7.02 23.08 -11.38
N GLU A 168 6.88 23.96 -12.37
CA GLU A 168 7.78 23.99 -13.54
C GLU A 168 9.23 24.30 -13.15
N LEU A 169 9.45 25.25 -12.22
CA LEU A 169 10.78 25.58 -11.70
C LEU A 169 11.43 24.35 -11.02
N LEU A 170 10.68 23.58 -10.24
CA LEU A 170 11.18 22.35 -9.61
C LEU A 170 11.53 21.29 -10.65
N ILE A 171 10.65 21.04 -11.63
CA ILE A 171 10.91 20.08 -12.73
C ILE A 171 12.15 20.50 -13.54
N PHE A 172 12.32 21.79 -13.83
CA PHE A 172 13.50 22.31 -14.51
C PHE A 172 14.79 22.10 -13.71
N ASN A 173 14.77 22.28 -12.39
CA ASN A 173 15.94 22.02 -11.55
C ASN A 173 16.23 20.52 -11.42
N ILE A 174 15.21 19.67 -11.36
CA ILE A 174 15.37 18.20 -11.45
C ILE A 174 16.01 17.83 -12.80
N GLN A 175 15.50 18.35 -13.92
CA GLN A 175 16.07 18.15 -15.27
C GLN A 175 17.55 18.56 -15.32
N LYS A 176 17.91 19.70 -14.72
CA LYS A 176 19.30 20.17 -14.63
C LYS A 176 20.19 19.20 -13.83
N VAL A 177 19.75 18.80 -12.63
CA VAL A 177 20.52 17.89 -11.75
C VAL A 177 20.63 16.48 -12.35
N VAL A 178 19.59 16.02 -13.05
CA VAL A 178 19.54 14.72 -13.72
C VAL A 178 20.39 14.69 -15.00
N ASN A 179 20.54 15.82 -15.70
CA ASN A 179 21.37 15.92 -16.90
C ASN A 179 22.84 16.26 -16.60
N ASP A 180 23.20 16.53 -15.34
CA ASP A 180 24.59 16.73 -14.94
C ASP A 180 25.38 15.40 -14.95
N LYS A 181 26.60 15.44 -15.47
CA LYS A 181 27.43 14.25 -15.74
C LYS A 181 28.14 13.70 -14.50
N GLU A 182 28.11 14.43 -13.39
CA GLU A 182 28.69 13.97 -12.12
C GLU A 182 27.67 13.20 -11.27
N THR A 183 26.43 13.69 -11.16
CA THR A 183 25.30 13.07 -10.43
C THR A 183 24.79 11.78 -11.10
N THR A 184 24.78 11.73 -12.42
CA THR A 184 24.33 10.57 -13.21
C THR A 184 25.15 9.29 -12.97
N LYS A 185 26.41 9.39 -12.53
CA LYS A 185 27.28 8.22 -12.30
C LYS A 185 26.89 7.35 -11.09
N GLN A 186 26.01 7.85 -10.22
CA GLN A 186 25.59 7.16 -8.99
C GLN A 186 24.17 6.56 -9.07
N ASN A 187 23.28 7.09 -9.92
CA ASN A 187 21.85 6.76 -9.95
C ASN A 187 21.38 6.19 -11.30
N ASN A 188 22.12 5.19 -11.81
CA ASN A 188 22.13 4.73 -13.21
C ASN A 188 20.78 4.29 -13.83
N GLY A 189 19.74 4.00 -13.04
CA GLY A 189 18.42 3.62 -13.54
C GLY A 189 17.46 4.81 -13.64
N VAL A 190 17.16 5.43 -12.50
CA VAL A 190 16.08 6.44 -12.40
C VAL A 190 16.50 7.80 -12.96
N SER A 191 17.76 8.21 -12.80
CA SER A 191 18.23 9.43 -13.47
C SER A 191 18.18 9.28 -15.00
N LEU A 192 18.50 8.10 -15.55
CA LEU A 192 18.37 7.87 -16.99
C LEU A 192 16.89 7.91 -17.44
N HIS A 193 15.99 7.27 -16.69
CA HIS A 193 14.56 7.31 -16.98
C HIS A 193 13.98 8.74 -16.92
N LEU A 194 14.34 9.51 -15.90
CA LEU A 194 13.94 10.91 -15.74
C LEU A 194 14.56 11.80 -16.84
N SER A 195 15.81 11.56 -17.24
CA SER A 195 16.46 12.28 -18.35
C SER A 195 15.69 12.06 -19.65
N ASN A 196 15.38 10.80 -20.00
CA ASN A 196 14.58 10.45 -21.17
C ASN A 196 13.16 11.04 -21.11
N LEU A 197 12.51 11.01 -19.94
CA LEU A 197 11.18 11.59 -19.73
C LEU A 197 11.16 13.11 -19.90
N LEU A 198 12.24 13.78 -19.50
CA LEU A 198 12.39 15.24 -19.53
C LEU A 198 13.15 15.75 -20.76
N GLU A 199 13.66 14.88 -21.65
CA GLU A 199 14.45 15.27 -22.83
C GLU A 199 13.68 16.24 -23.74
N ASN A 200 12.40 15.93 -23.98
CA ASN A 200 11.50 16.73 -24.81
C ASN A 200 10.61 17.69 -23.99
N TRP A 201 10.83 17.80 -22.67
CA TRP A 201 10.10 18.73 -21.83
C TRP A 201 10.70 20.13 -21.91
N ALA A 202 9.92 21.07 -22.45
CA ALA A 202 10.26 22.48 -22.50
C ALA A 202 9.47 23.25 -21.41
N PRO A 203 10.14 24.05 -20.56
CA PRO A 203 9.47 24.95 -19.64
C PRO A 203 8.74 26.07 -20.38
N SER A 204 7.67 26.61 -19.78
CA SER A 204 6.90 27.72 -20.34
C SER A 204 7.73 29.00 -20.59
N GLU A 205 7.23 29.90 -21.45
CA GLU A 205 7.88 31.20 -21.68
C GLU A 205 7.97 32.05 -20.39
N ALA A 206 7.02 31.91 -19.46
CA ALA A 206 7.08 32.55 -18.15
C ALA A 206 8.27 32.01 -17.33
N MET A 207 8.48 30.69 -17.33
CA MET A 207 9.60 30.07 -16.64
C MET A 207 10.97 30.43 -17.26
N LYS A 208 11.04 30.69 -18.57
CA LYS A 208 12.27 31.24 -19.21
C LYS A 208 12.64 32.64 -18.68
N GLN A 209 11.66 33.45 -18.28
CA GLN A 209 11.91 34.76 -17.66
C GLN A 209 12.40 34.62 -16.21
N ILE A 210 11.79 33.70 -15.45
CA ILE A 210 12.17 33.37 -14.06
C ILE A 210 13.63 32.90 -13.95
N LYS A 211 14.15 32.24 -15.00
CA LYS A 211 15.55 31.78 -15.09
C LYS A 211 16.60 32.88 -14.87
N ASN A 212 16.26 34.15 -15.10
CA ASN A 212 17.16 35.29 -14.88
C ASN A 212 17.28 35.73 -13.40
N ASN A 213 16.41 35.23 -12.52
CA ASN A 213 16.29 35.72 -11.13
C ASN A 213 17.15 34.95 -10.10
N ASN A 214 18.16 34.18 -10.55
CA ASN A 214 19.15 33.50 -9.69
C ASN A 214 18.58 32.60 -8.56
N TYR A 215 17.41 31.99 -8.76
CA TYR A 215 16.87 31.01 -7.81
C TYR A 215 17.80 29.78 -7.69
N THR A 216 18.30 29.53 -6.48
CA THR A 216 19.03 28.31 -6.12
C THR A 216 18.08 27.34 -5.44
N VAL A 217 17.80 26.20 -6.06
CA VAL A 217 17.07 25.09 -5.41
C VAL A 217 18.05 24.31 -4.54
N ASP A 218 17.59 23.88 -3.37
CA ASP A 218 18.34 23.01 -2.47
C ASP A 218 18.66 21.67 -3.14
N THR A 219 19.94 21.36 -3.22
CA THR A 219 20.45 20.11 -3.80
C THR A 219 20.20 18.90 -2.90
N GLU A 220 20.11 19.08 -1.58
CA GLU A 220 19.81 18.00 -0.63
C GLU A 220 18.36 17.54 -0.81
N TRP A 221 17.40 18.49 -0.85
CA TRP A 221 16.01 18.21 -1.20
C TRP A 221 15.84 17.49 -2.55
N ILE A 222 16.59 17.88 -3.60
CA ILE A 222 16.54 17.16 -4.90
C ILE A 222 17.08 15.73 -4.76
N GLN A 223 18.13 15.51 -3.97
CA GLN A 223 18.68 14.16 -3.75
C GLN A 223 17.69 13.27 -2.98
N GLU A 224 17.05 13.78 -1.93
CA GLU A 224 15.98 13.07 -1.23
C GLU A 224 14.81 12.73 -2.15
N LEU A 225 14.40 13.69 -2.99
CA LEU A 225 13.36 13.45 -3.98
C LEU A 225 13.78 12.38 -4.99
N LEU A 226 15.01 12.41 -5.50
CA LEU A 226 15.52 11.37 -6.42
C LEU A 226 15.53 9.98 -5.76
N VAL A 227 15.77 9.86 -4.45
CA VAL A 227 15.61 8.60 -3.71
C VAL A 227 14.14 8.19 -3.65
N LYS A 228 13.21 9.10 -3.31
CA LYS A 228 11.75 8.83 -3.31
C LYS A 228 11.26 8.38 -4.70
N LEU A 229 11.80 8.95 -5.78
CA LEU A 229 11.48 8.59 -7.16
C LEU A 229 12.03 7.21 -7.58
N GLN A 230 12.89 6.55 -6.78
CA GLN A 230 13.28 5.14 -6.99
C GLN A 230 12.23 4.13 -6.53
N CYS A 231 11.39 4.53 -5.58
CA CYS A 231 10.33 3.70 -4.99
C CYS A 231 9.03 3.66 -5.84
N VAL A 232 8.95 4.47 -6.91
CA VAL A 232 7.69 4.72 -7.63
C VAL A 232 7.93 4.70 -9.15
N ARG A 233 7.04 4.05 -9.91
CA ARG A 233 7.09 4.02 -11.38
C ARG A 233 6.49 5.29 -11.96
N ILE A 234 7.28 6.05 -12.71
CA ILE A 234 6.88 7.35 -13.27
C ILE A 234 6.59 7.22 -14.77
N PRO A 235 5.33 7.03 -15.23
CA PRO A 235 5.01 6.84 -16.63
C PRO A 235 5.08 8.14 -17.47
N ASN A 236 4.82 9.29 -16.85
CA ASN A 236 4.72 10.58 -17.54
C ASN A 236 5.04 11.76 -16.57
N ILE A 237 5.09 12.97 -17.11
CA ILE A 237 5.46 14.19 -16.37
C ILE A 237 4.37 14.59 -15.36
N ASP A 238 3.10 14.33 -15.65
CA ASP A 238 2.01 14.64 -14.71
C ASP A 238 2.03 13.72 -13.48
N PHE A 239 2.50 12.47 -13.64
CA PHE A 239 2.81 11.61 -12.51
C PHE A 239 4.02 12.10 -11.72
N LEU A 240 5.05 12.65 -12.38
CA LEU A 240 6.17 13.30 -11.67
C LEU A 240 5.69 14.52 -10.85
N LYS A 241 4.81 15.36 -11.41
CA LYS A 241 4.13 16.45 -10.69
C LYS A 241 3.37 15.93 -9.47
N CYS A 242 2.62 14.84 -9.62
CA CYS A 242 1.92 14.16 -8.54
C CYS A 242 2.86 13.71 -7.41
N VAL A 243 4.02 13.10 -7.72
CA VAL A 243 5.00 12.70 -6.68
C VAL A 243 5.62 13.92 -5.99
N ILE A 244 5.92 15.00 -6.70
CA ILE A 244 6.47 16.25 -6.12
C ILE A 244 5.46 16.93 -5.18
N THR A 245 4.18 16.97 -5.58
CA THR A 245 3.10 17.62 -4.82
C THR A 245 2.50 16.73 -3.73
N GLY A 246 2.76 15.42 -3.75
CA GLY A 246 2.08 14.44 -2.89
C GLY A 246 0.58 14.28 -3.21
N ASN A 247 0.09 14.76 -4.36
CA ASN A 247 -1.32 14.69 -4.71
C ASN A 247 -1.60 13.61 -5.77
N TYR A 248 -2.04 12.44 -5.30
CA TYR A 248 -2.33 11.25 -6.10
C TYR A 248 -3.81 11.13 -6.51
N PHE A 249 -4.65 12.14 -6.24
CA PHE A 249 -6.11 12.07 -6.45
C PHE A 249 -6.51 11.65 -7.88
N ASP A 250 -5.92 12.28 -8.89
CA ASP A 250 -6.22 12.02 -10.31
C ASP A 250 -5.63 10.70 -10.84
N PHE A 251 -4.85 9.98 -10.02
CA PHE A 251 -4.15 8.75 -10.39
C PHE A 251 -4.76 7.47 -9.81
N GLU A 252 -5.99 7.55 -9.25
CA GLU A 252 -6.72 6.40 -8.71
C GLU A 252 -6.84 5.26 -9.76
N PRO A 253 -6.30 4.05 -9.50
CA PRO A 253 -6.42 2.94 -10.43
C PRO A 253 -7.86 2.45 -10.58
N HIS A 254 -8.34 2.32 -11.82
CA HIS A 254 -9.71 1.91 -12.09
C HIS A 254 -9.83 0.39 -12.25
N GLY A 255 -10.48 -0.27 -11.28
CA GLY A 255 -10.81 -1.70 -11.32
C GLY A 255 -9.67 -2.66 -10.93
N TYR A 256 -10.01 -3.95 -10.81
CA TYR A 256 -9.16 -4.93 -10.10
C TYR A 256 -7.79 -5.18 -10.75
N ARG A 257 -7.68 -5.11 -12.08
CA ARG A 257 -6.40 -5.31 -12.77
C ARG A 257 -5.47 -4.12 -12.60
N ALA A 258 -6.01 -2.90 -12.65
CA ALA A 258 -5.23 -1.67 -12.54
C ALA A 258 -4.62 -1.52 -11.13
N TRP A 259 -5.42 -1.74 -10.08
CA TRP A 259 -4.93 -1.74 -8.70
C TRP A 259 -3.84 -2.79 -8.48
N ASN A 260 -4.05 -4.04 -8.89
CA ASN A 260 -3.03 -5.09 -8.76
C ASN A 260 -1.70 -4.69 -9.44
N GLN A 261 -1.77 -4.12 -10.64
CA GLN A 261 -0.59 -3.63 -11.35
C GLN A 261 0.04 -2.41 -10.65
N PHE A 262 -0.75 -1.46 -10.17
CA PHE A 262 -0.25 -0.28 -9.45
C PHE A 262 0.54 -0.67 -8.21
N LEU A 263 -0.05 -1.52 -7.37
CA LEU A 263 0.50 -1.95 -6.07
C LEU A 263 1.79 -2.78 -6.23
N LEU A 264 1.92 -3.57 -7.31
CA LEU A 264 3.15 -4.29 -7.63
C LEU A 264 4.27 -3.39 -8.19
N ASN A 265 3.95 -2.26 -8.81
CA ASN A 265 4.92 -1.36 -9.47
C ASN A 265 5.32 -0.14 -8.63
N ASN A 266 4.69 0.10 -7.48
CA ASN A 266 4.92 1.26 -6.63
C ASN A 266 4.96 0.83 -5.17
N GLU A 267 5.90 1.39 -4.40
CA GLU A 267 5.88 1.30 -2.94
C GLU A 267 4.81 2.26 -2.37
N PRO A 268 4.16 1.90 -1.25
CA PRO A 268 3.19 2.78 -0.61
C PRO A 268 3.89 4.00 -0.02
N CYS A 269 3.18 5.12 0.03
CA CYS A 269 3.61 6.27 0.83
C CYS A 269 2.43 6.94 1.52
N LYS A 270 2.71 7.71 2.58
CA LYS A 270 1.72 8.50 3.31
C LYS A 270 0.85 9.37 2.40
N ASP A 271 1.46 10.03 1.42
CA ASP A 271 0.76 10.95 0.52
C ASP A 271 -0.28 10.22 -0.37
N MET A 272 -0.01 9.00 -0.85
CA MET A 272 -1.00 8.15 -1.53
C MET A 272 -2.19 7.81 -0.63
N PHE A 273 -1.94 7.49 0.64
CA PHE A 273 -2.99 7.13 1.59
C PHE A 273 -3.86 8.31 2.01
N ASN A 274 -3.32 9.54 1.97
CA ASN A 274 -4.07 10.75 2.28
C ASN A 274 -4.83 11.36 1.09
N THR A 275 -4.40 11.11 -0.15
CA THR A 275 -4.98 11.78 -1.35
C THR A 275 -5.70 10.85 -2.33
N MET A 276 -5.36 9.56 -2.39
CA MET A 276 -5.94 8.59 -3.35
C MET A 276 -6.73 7.46 -2.67
N ILE A 277 -6.25 6.94 -1.53
CA ILE A 277 -6.84 5.75 -0.90
C ILE A 277 -7.98 6.15 0.05
N ASN A 278 -9.16 6.25 -0.52
CA ASN A 278 -10.39 6.52 0.22
C ASN A 278 -10.93 5.28 0.98
N GLY A 279 -11.98 5.51 1.78
CA GLY A 279 -12.63 4.50 2.61
C GLY A 279 -13.32 3.34 1.87
N ASN A 280 -13.48 3.40 0.55
CA ASN A 280 -13.92 2.25 -0.26
C ASN A 280 -12.71 1.44 -0.73
N ASN A 281 -11.69 2.13 -1.26
CA ASN A 281 -10.51 1.52 -1.86
C ASN A 281 -9.65 0.79 -0.81
N ILE A 282 -9.57 1.28 0.42
CA ILE A 282 -8.89 0.57 1.52
C ILE A 282 -9.41 -0.88 1.70
N TRP A 283 -10.71 -1.11 1.51
CA TRP A 283 -11.29 -2.47 1.62
C TRP A 283 -11.03 -3.33 0.38
N LEU A 284 -10.84 -2.72 -0.79
CA LEU A 284 -10.33 -3.41 -1.97
C LEU A 284 -8.86 -3.85 -1.73
N LEU A 285 -8.03 -2.99 -1.12
CA LEU A 285 -6.67 -3.34 -0.70
C LEU A 285 -6.63 -4.52 0.30
N VAL A 286 -7.51 -4.51 1.29
CA VAL A 286 -7.68 -5.66 2.22
C VAL A 286 -8.08 -6.94 1.48
N LYS A 287 -8.90 -6.86 0.43
CA LYS A 287 -9.28 -8.04 -0.39
C LYS A 287 -8.08 -8.61 -1.16
N TYR A 288 -7.19 -7.79 -1.74
CA TYR A 288 -5.95 -8.31 -2.36
C TYR A 288 -5.07 -9.03 -1.35
N MET A 289 -4.86 -8.41 -0.18
CA MET A 289 -4.08 -9.00 0.90
C MET A 289 -4.67 -10.36 1.31
N ALA A 290 -5.98 -10.43 1.50
CA ALA A 290 -6.67 -11.67 1.85
C ALA A 290 -6.64 -12.72 0.73
N GLN A 291 -6.72 -12.34 -0.55
CA GLN A 291 -6.87 -13.29 -1.65
C GLN A 291 -5.55 -13.91 -2.11
N SER A 292 -4.55 -13.08 -2.48
CA SER A 292 -3.30 -13.52 -3.12
C SER A 292 -2.05 -13.27 -2.29
N TRP A 293 -1.95 -12.12 -1.63
CA TRP A 293 -0.64 -11.62 -1.20
C TRP A 293 -0.19 -12.07 0.19
N ILE A 294 -1.11 -12.47 1.08
CA ILE A 294 -0.70 -12.96 2.40
C ILE A 294 0.21 -14.20 2.31
N THR A 295 0.01 -15.06 1.30
CA THR A 295 0.90 -16.19 1.01
C THR A 295 2.26 -15.75 0.46
N GLU A 296 2.30 -14.63 -0.28
CA GLU A 296 3.49 -14.07 -0.90
C GLU A 296 4.41 -13.33 0.10
N ILE A 297 3.89 -12.85 1.24
CA ILE A 297 4.69 -12.21 2.31
C ILE A 297 5.85 -13.09 2.80
N SER A 298 5.70 -14.42 2.70
CA SER A 298 6.75 -15.42 3.02
C SER A 298 7.98 -15.35 2.09
N GLY A 299 7.84 -14.71 0.93
CA GLY A 299 8.89 -14.57 -0.08
C GLY A 299 9.97 -13.55 0.28
N LYS A 300 11.20 -13.84 -0.15
CA LYS A 300 12.36 -12.93 0.00
C LYS A 300 12.23 -11.61 -0.75
N GLN A 301 11.55 -11.61 -1.90
CA GLN A 301 11.47 -10.44 -2.80
C GLN A 301 10.28 -9.51 -2.52
N ASN A 302 9.40 -9.87 -1.59
CA ASN A 302 8.10 -9.22 -1.43
C ASN A 302 8.13 -8.15 -0.33
N HIS A 303 9.14 -7.27 -0.37
CA HIS A 303 9.26 -6.13 0.54
C HIS A 303 8.09 -5.16 0.36
N ASN A 304 7.83 -4.75 -0.88
CA ASN A 304 6.74 -3.85 -1.25
C ASN A 304 5.36 -4.32 -0.70
N ILE A 305 5.02 -5.60 -0.88
CA ILE A 305 3.78 -6.19 -0.33
C ILE A 305 3.68 -6.06 1.20
N LYS A 306 4.80 -6.21 1.92
CA LYS A 306 4.85 -6.05 3.39
C LYS A 306 4.57 -4.59 3.77
N LEU A 307 5.20 -3.64 3.08
CA LEU A 307 4.96 -2.21 3.26
C LEU A 307 3.47 -1.89 3.02
N TRP A 308 2.90 -2.36 1.91
CA TRP A 308 1.47 -2.15 1.61
C TRP A 308 0.58 -2.66 2.74
N LEU A 309 0.86 -3.83 3.32
CA LEU A 309 0.07 -4.37 4.42
C LEU A 309 0.18 -3.49 5.68
N ILE A 310 1.38 -2.98 5.99
CA ILE A 310 1.60 -2.08 7.12
C ILE A 310 0.80 -0.79 6.95
N TYR A 311 0.90 -0.12 5.79
CA TYR A 311 0.11 1.09 5.54
C TYR A 311 -1.39 0.82 5.53
N ILE A 312 -1.86 -0.29 4.95
CA ILE A 312 -3.28 -0.69 5.03
C ILE A 312 -3.71 -0.80 6.49
N LEU A 313 -2.93 -1.48 7.34
CA LEU A 313 -3.23 -1.65 8.77
C LEU A 313 -3.26 -0.31 9.53
N ILE A 314 -2.38 0.64 9.19
CA ILE A 314 -2.33 1.99 9.77
C ILE A 314 -3.57 2.80 9.38
N TYR A 315 -3.93 2.82 8.10
CA TYR A 315 -5.04 3.64 7.56
C TYR A 315 -6.42 2.93 7.61
N LEU A 316 -6.48 1.71 8.14
CA LEU A 316 -7.72 0.97 8.34
C LEU A 316 -8.72 1.78 9.21
N PRO A 317 -9.98 2.00 8.78
CA PRO A 317 -10.97 2.77 9.54
C PRO A 317 -11.23 2.22 10.94
N SER A 318 -11.63 3.08 11.89
CA SER A 318 -11.95 2.65 13.27
C SER A 318 -13.23 1.80 13.39
N SER A 319 -14.01 1.67 12.31
CA SER A 319 -15.22 0.83 12.27
C SER A 319 -15.35 0.17 10.89
N ALA A 320 -15.85 -1.06 10.86
CA ALA A 320 -16.09 -1.83 9.65
C ALA A 320 -17.54 -2.32 9.58
N VAL A 321 -18.11 -2.31 8.38
CA VAL A 321 -19.39 -2.97 8.08
C VAL A 321 -19.17 -4.49 8.08
N ALA A 322 -20.17 -5.29 8.43
CA ALA A 322 -20.07 -6.75 8.58
C ALA A 322 -19.33 -7.49 7.43
N ASN A 323 -19.54 -7.09 6.16
CA ASN A 323 -18.83 -7.65 5.01
C ASN A 323 -17.31 -7.40 5.05
N ASN A 324 -16.91 -6.19 5.45
CA ASN A 324 -15.52 -5.79 5.60
C ASN A 324 -14.89 -6.49 6.82
N THR A 325 -15.65 -6.63 7.93
CA THR A 325 -15.25 -7.43 9.10
C THR A 325 -15.03 -8.90 8.73
N SER A 326 -15.88 -9.49 7.88
CA SER A 326 -15.67 -10.86 7.36
C SER A 326 -14.38 -10.95 6.54
N THR A 327 -14.14 -9.98 5.67
CA THR A 327 -12.91 -9.93 4.84
C THR A 327 -11.66 -9.82 5.73
N LEU A 328 -11.68 -8.99 6.77
CA LEU A 328 -10.60 -8.90 7.77
C LEU A 328 -10.44 -10.22 8.53
N ARG A 329 -11.54 -10.86 8.94
CA ARG A 329 -11.48 -12.14 9.65
C ARG A 329 -10.85 -13.23 8.78
N ASP A 330 -11.14 -13.26 7.49
CA ASP A 330 -10.54 -14.23 6.56
C ASP A 330 -9.06 -13.94 6.28
N LEU A 331 -8.64 -12.67 6.22
CA LEU A 331 -7.22 -12.28 6.25
C LEU A 331 -6.53 -12.78 7.53
N GLY A 332 -7.14 -12.56 8.69
CA GLY A 332 -6.64 -13.00 9.99
C GLY A 332 -6.52 -14.52 10.13
N LYS A 333 -7.49 -15.28 9.60
CA LYS A 333 -7.42 -16.74 9.52
C LYS A 333 -6.24 -17.20 8.67
N LYS A 334 -6.01 -16.61 7.49
CA LYS A 334 -4.85 -16.95 6.65
C LYS A 334 -3.52 -16.62 7.32
N CYS A 335 -3.42 -15.50 8.04
CA CYS A 335 -2.26 -15.22 8.89
C CYS A 335 -2.06 -16.32 9.95
N ARG A 336 -3.14 -16.74 10.62
CA ARG A 336 -3.11 -17.81 11.64
C ARG A 336 -2.67 -19.14 11.02
N GLU A 337 -3.23 -19.53 9.87
CA GLU A 337 -2.86 -20.74 9.13
C GLU A 337 -1.36 -20.77 8.77
N ILE A 338 -0.79 -19.66 8.31
CA ILE A 338 0.65 -19.55 8.00
C ILE A 338 1.50 -19.70 9.28
N ILE A 339 1.11 -19.05 10.38
CA ILE A 339 1.79 -19.17 11.68
C ILE A 339 1.70 -20.60 12.23
N GLN A 340 0.52 -21.24 12.15
CA GLN A 340 0.33 -22.63 12.55
C GLN A 340 1.18 -23.57 11.69
N ALA A 341 1.14 -23.43 10.37
CA ALA A 341 1.95 -24.24 9.45
C ALA A 341 3.45 -24.12 9.75
N TYR A 342 3.92 -22.94 10.18
CA TYR A 342 5.32 -22.76 10.59
C TYR A 342 5.66 -23.48 11.90
N TYR A 343 4.82 -23.38 12.94
CA TYR A 343 5.13 -23.96 14.25
C TYR A 343 4.75 -25.44 14.43
N TYR A 344 3.82 -25.96 13.63
CA TYR A 344 3.32 -27.34 13.73
C TYR A 344 3.78 -28.26 12.59
N GLN A 345 4.64 -27.79 11.67
CA GLN A 345 5.19 -28.68 10.63
C GLN A 345 6.04 -29.79 11.27
N PRO A 346 5.71 -31.08 11.04
CA PRO A 346 6.51 -32.17 11.55
C PRO A 346 7.80 -32.26 10.72
N PHE A 347 8.92 -31.82 11.30
CA PHE A 347 10.24 -31.97 10.70
C PHE A 347 10.55 -33.46 10.48
N PRO A 348 10.69 -33.93 9.23
CA PRO A 348 11.22 -35.27 8.97
C PRO A 348 12.69 -35.28 9.41
N LEU A 349 13.05 -36.21 10.30
CA LEU A 349 14.37 -36.29 10.94
C LEU A 349 15.53 -36.50 9.94
N ASP A 350 15.23 -36.90 8.71
CA ASP A 350 16.20 -37.55 7.81
C ASP A 350 17.03 -36.58 6.93
N ASN A 351 16.77 -35.27 6.93
CA ASN A 351 17.71 -34.30 6.32
C ASN A 351 17.59 -32.87 6.89
N ILE A 352 17.99 -32.73 8.15
CA ILE A 352 17.83 -31.49 8.95
C ILE A 352 18.52 -30.28 8.28
N ASP A 353 19.77 -30.40 7.83
CA ASP A 353 20.53 -29.26 7.31
C ASP A 353 20.01 -28.72 5.96
N GLU A 354 19.60 -29.62 5.06
CA GLU A 354 19.05 -29.24 3.75
C GLU A 354 17.69 -28.54 3.91
N GLN A 355 16.84 -29.04 4.82
CA GLN A 355 15.56 -28.41 5.13
C GLN A 355 15.73 -27.10 5.90
N ILE A 356 16.65 -27.02 6.88
CA ILE A 356 16.97 -25.76 7.58
C ILE A 356 17.39 -24.69 6.58
N ASN A 357 18.20 -25.01 5.58
CA ASN A 357 18.62 -24.05 4.56
C ASN A 357 17.46 -23.64 3.62
N LYS A 358 16.54 -24.56 3.31
CA LYS A 358 15.33 -24.28 2.52
C LYS A 358 14.30 -23.42 3.30
N HIS A 359 14.10 -23.68 4.59
CA HIS A 359 13.20 -22.90 5.46
C HIS A 359 13.80 -21.53 5.83
N LYS A 360 15.12 -21.43 6.06
CA LYS A 360 15.82 -20.14 6.17
C LYS A 360 15.64 -19.27 4.92
N ALA A 361 15.40 -19.88 3.75
CA ALA A 361 15.22 -19.16 2.50
C ALA A 361 13.80 -18.57 2.29
N SER A 362 12.78 -18.98 3.05
CA SER A 362 11.40 -18.49 2.94
C SER A 362 10.68 -18.43 4.28
N ASN A 363 11.35 -17.97 5.34
CA ASN A 363 10.75 -17.86 6.66
C ASN A 363 9.60 -16.83 6.63
N PRO A 364 8.31 -17.21 6.81
CA PRO A 364 7.20 -16.26 6.87
C PRO A 364 7.27 -15.38 8.13
N LEU A 365 7.91 -15.88 9.19
CA LEU A 365 8.09 -15.20 10.46
C LEU A 365 9.36 -14.35 10.47
N VAL A 366 9.55 -13.52 9.43
CA VAL A 366 10.58 -12.47 9.48
C VAL A 366 10.19 -11.47 10.56
N PRO A 367 11.08 -11.15 11.53
CA PRO A 367 10.81 -10.11 12.51
C PRO A 367 10.47 -8.80 11.82
N LEU A 368 9.40 -8.15 12.31
CA LEU A 368 8.86 -6.90 11.81
C LEU A 368 9.96 -5.83 11.71
N GLN A 369 10.81 -5.77 12.73
CA GLN A 369 12.01 -4.93 12.77
C GLN A 369 12.87 -5.03 11.50
N LYS A 370 13.14 -6.25 10.99
CA LYS A 370 13.92 -6.45 9.75
C LYS A 370 13.15 -6.09 8.47
N SER A 371 11.83 -5.98 8.54
CA SER A 371 10.96 -5.64 7.40
C SER A 371 10.62 -4.15 7.34
N ILE A 372 10.79 -3.41 8.44
CA ILE A 372 10.32 -2.03 8.63
C ILE A 372 11.46 -1.00 8.81
N GLN A 373 12.65 -1.45 9.25
CA GLN A 373 13.69 -0.57 9.81
C GLN A 373 14.26 0.55 8.94
N LEU A 374 14.02 0.60 7.63
CA LEU A 374 14.51 1.69 6.78
C LEU A 374 13.49 2.82 6.67
N GLU A 375 12.25 2.50 6.31
CA GLU A 375 11.24 3.51 5.98
C GLU A 375 10.60 4.17 7.22
N PHE A 376 10.38 3.40 8.30
CA PHE A 376 9.67 3.90 9.49
C PHE A 376 10.59 4.37 10.63
N LYS A 377 11.91 4.34 10.45
CA LYS A 377 12.88 4.88 11.43
C LYS A 377 12.70 6.38 11.71
N GLN A 378 12.16 7.11 10.74
CA GLN A 378 11.85 8.53 10.86
C GLN A 378 10.56 8.81 11.66
N PHE A 379 9.69 7.80 11.86
CA PHE A 379 8.37 8.00 12.47
C PHE A 379 8.37 7.70 13.97
N THR A 380 8.93 6.56 14.41
CA THR A 380 8.85 6.13 15.82
C THR A 380 10.20 6.25 16.55
N SER A 381 10.18 6.93 17.69
CA SER A 381 11.29 6.92 18.67
C SER A 381 11.34 5.64 19.52
N LYS A 382 10.25 4.87 19.56
CA LYS A 382 10.13 3.62 20.32
C LYS A 382 10.60 2.43 19.49
N GLU A 383 11.32 1.51 20.13
CA GLU A 383 11.76 0.27 19.51
C GLU A 383 10.58 -0.67 19.20
N ILE A 384 10.65 -1.32 18.04
CA ILE A 384 9.68 -2.34 17.62
C ILE A 384 9.81 -3.56 18.56
N PRO A 385 8.73 -4.03 19.22
CA PRO A 385 8.82 -5.16 20.15
C PRO A 385 9.44 -6.41 19.51
N ASN A 386 10.50 -6.92 20.13
CA ASN A 386 11.32 -8.02 19.61
C ASN A 386 10.49 -9.26 19.25
N ASP A 387 10.96 -9.96 18.22
CA ASP A 387 10.37 -11.20 17.66
C ASP A 387 8.91 -11.10 17.17
N THR A 388 8.30 -9.90 17.17
CA THR A 388 6.99 -9.66 16.54
C THR A 388 7.13 -9.77 15.03
N THR A 389 6.19 -10.45 14.36
CA THR A 389 6.13 -10.54 12.89
C THR A 389 4.94 -9.74 12.34
N LEU A 390 4.97 -9.45 11.03
CA LEU A 390 3.87 -8.75 10.36
C LEU A 390 2.54 -9.54 10.40
N LEU A 391 2.61 -10.87 10.36
CA LEU A 391 1.43 -11.74 10.45
C LEU A 391 0.80 -11.67 11.85
N GLU A 392 1.62 -11.65 12.90
CA GLU A 392 1.15 -11.49 14.28
C GLU A 392 0.54 -10.11 14.50
N LEU A 393 1.20 -9.03 14.04
CA LEU A 393 0.66 -7.66 14.07
C LEU A 393 -0.71 -7.58 13.39
N THR A 394 -0.84 -8.19 12.21
CA THR A 394 -2.10 -8.25 11.46
C THR A 394 -3.22 -8.89 12.30
N ILE A 395 -2.94 -10.04 12.94
CA ILE A 395 -3.91 -10.72 13.81
C ILE A 395 -4.26 -9.87 15.03
N TYR A 396 -3.27 -9.28 15.72
CA TYR A 396 -3.52 -8.45 16.91
C TYR A 396 -4.43 -7.26 16.59
N ILE A 397 -4.21 -6.58 15.46
CA ILE A 397 -5.05 -5.46 15.02
C ILE A 397 -6.47 -5.95 14.70
N ILE A 398 -6.64 -7.04 13.96
CA ILE A 398 -7.96 -7.56 13.60
C ILE A 398 -8.73 -8.01 14.85
N ALA A 399 -8.07 -8.68 15.79
CA ALA A 399 -8.68 -9.14 17.03
C ALA A 399 -9.07 -7.97 17.95
N THR A 400 -8.17 -7.01 18.18
CA THR A 400 -8.39 -5.92 19.15
C THR A 400 -9.23 -4.77 18.61
N LYS A 401 -8.98 -4.30 17.37
CA LYS A 401 -9.69 -3.15 16.77
C LYS A 401 -11.07 -3.52 16.21
N TYR A 402 -11.28 -4.79 15.83
CA TYR A 402 -12.54 -5.28 15.23
C TYR A 402 -13.20 -6.44 16.00
N GLY A 403 -12.76 -6.71 17.23
CA GLY A 403 -13.39 -7.67 18.15
C GLY A 403 -13.30 -9.14 17.72
N GLN A 404 -12.45 -9.50 16.76
CA GLN A 404 -12.30 -10.88 16.27
C GLN A 404 -11.38 -11.70 17.19
N MET A 405 -11.77 -11.81 18.47
CA MET A 405 -10.98 -12.42 19.54
C MET A 405 -10.83 -13.95 19.39
N ASP A 406 -11.60 -14.58 18.49
CA ASP A 406 -11.43 -15.98 18.10
C ASP A 406 -10.10 -16.23 17.38
N LEU A 407 -9.54 -15.21 16.70
CA LEU A 407 -8.28 -15.34 15.97
C LEU A 407 -7.07 -15.57 16.88
N ILE A 408 -7.13 -15.15 18.15
CA ILE A 408 -6.03 -15.28 19.12
C ILE A 408 -6.18 -16.47 20.09
N GLN A 409 -7.25 -17.25 19.93
CA GLN A 409 -7.51 -18.48 20.70
C GLN A 409 -6.90 -19.68 19.98
N TRP A 410 -5.70 -20.08 20.39
CA TRP A 410 -4.94 -21.16 19.75
C TRP A 410 -5.33 -22.57 20.24
N ASP A 411 -6.05 -22.67 21.36
CA ASP A 411 -6.45 -23.92 22.01
C ASP A 411 -7.66 -24.64 21.36
N SER A 412 -7.95 -24.32 20.09
CA SER A 412 -9.15 -24.74 19.34
C SER A 412 -8.83 -25.62 18.13
#